data_AF-A0AAW9S932-F1
#
_entry.id   AF-A0AAW9S932-F1
#
_cell.length_a   1.000
_cell.length_b   1.000
_cell.length_c   1.000
_cell.angle_alpha   90.00
_cell.angle_beta   90.00
_cell.angle_gamma   90.00
#
_symmetry.space_group_name_H-M   'P 1'
#
loop_
_entity.id
_entity.type
_entity.pdbx_description
1 polymer ?
#
loop_
_entity_poly.entity_id
_entity_poly.type
_entity_poly.pdbx_seq_one_letter_code
_entity_poly.pdbx_strand_id
1 'polypeptide(L)'
;MKESEIRFKIELDDQKVPEKIFWQATDGASKGLEEAKAISVSIWDHSYKETLRIDLWGKDMPIHEMKRFYIDILGGLANSMRTATNDEFMANELDQLCDKFVQHLKEENKKGQ
;
A
#
# COMPACT_ATOMS: atom_id res chain seq x y z
N MET A 1 -13.73 24.84 -10.74
CA MET A 1 -12.65 23.98 -10.20
C MET A 1 -13.30 22.69 -9.74
N LYS A 2 -12.79 21.51 -10.12
CA LYS A 2 -13.31 20.24 -9.61
C LYS A 2 -12.51 19.88 -8.36
N GLU A 3 -13.21 19.59 -7.27
CA GLU A 3 -12.63 19.08 -6.04
C GLU A 3 -12.90 17.58 -5.95
N SER A 4 -11.90 16.82 -5.50
CA SER A 4 -12.02 15.39 -5.27
C SER A 4 -11.32 15.07 -3.95
N GLU A 5 -12.00 14.34 -3.08
CA GLU A 5 -11.56 13.97 -1.73
C GLU A 5 -11.35 12.46 -1.67
N ILE A 6 -10.24 12.05 -1.03
CA ILE A 6 -10.03 10.69 -0.55
C ILE A 6 -10.09 10.76 0.98
N ARG A 7 -11.04 10.05 1.59
CA ARG A 7 -11.25 10.01 3.02
C ARG A 7 -10.88 8.64 3.56
N PHE A 8 -10.01 8.60 4.56
CA PHE A 8 -9.73 7.41 5.35
C PHE A 8 -10.37 7.57 6.74
N LYS A 9 -11.09 6.53 7.20
CA LYS A 9 -11.62 6.44 8.56
C LYS A 9 -11.04 5.19 9.21
N ILE A 10 -10.28 5.40 10.28
CA ILE A 10 -9.64 4.32 11.04
C ILE A 10 -10.39 4.17 12.36
N GLU A 11 -10.86 2.97 12.66
CA GLU A 11 -11.41 2.60 13.96
C GLU A 11 -10.29 1.91 14.75
N LEU A 12 -10.04 2.38 15.96
CA LEU A 12 -8.97 1.90 16.83
C LEU A 12 -9.59 1.17 18.04
N ASP A 13 -8.89 0.16 18.55
CA ASP A 13 -9.22 -0.45 19.84
C ASP A 13 -8.77 0.41 21.03
N ASP A 14 -9.06 -0.05 22.26
CA ASP A 14 -8.73 0.65 23.51
C ASP A 14 -7.21 0.87 23.68
N GLN A 15 -6.38 0.09 22.98
CA GLN A 15 -4.92 0.17 22.96
C GLN A 15 -4.40 1.02 21.79
N LYS A 16 -5.29 1.67 21.03
CA LYS A 16 -4.99 2.48 19.85
C LYS A 16 -4.43 1.67 18.66
N VAL A 17 -4.74 0.38 18.59
CA VAL A 17 -4.40 -0.47 17.43
C VAL A 17 -5.53 -0.39 16.40
N PRO A 18 -5.23 -0.24 15.09
CA PRO A 18 -6.25 -0.30 14.04
C PRO A 18 -7.04 -1.61 14.07
N GLU A 19 -8.35 -1.50 14.26
CA GLU A 19 -9.29 -2.63 14.19
C GLU A 19 -9.92 -2.72 12.80
N LYS A 20 -10.43 -1.58 12.28
CA LYS A 20 -11.03 -1.49 10.95
C LYS A 20 -10.55 -0.26 10.20
N ILE A 21 -10.39 -0.43 8.89
CA ILE A 21 -9.99 0.64 7.99
C ILE A 21 -11.10 0.80 6.98
N PHE A 22 -11.60 2.03 6.83
CA PHE A 22 -12.55 2.38 5.80
C PHE A 22 -11.99 3.49 4.93
N TRP A 23 -12.36 3.49 3.66
CA TRP A 23 -11.98 4.55 2.74
C TRP A 23 -13.13 4.90 1.79
N GLN A 24 -13.09 6.11 1.25
CA GLN A 24 -14.01 6.57 0.22
C GLN A 24 -13.29 7.58 -0.67
N ALA A 25 -13.59 7.57 -1.97
CA ALA A 25 -13.18 8.61 -2.90
C ALA A 25 -14.42 9.22 -3.57
N THR A 26 -14.48 10.55 -3.71
CA THR A 26 -15.59 11.24 -4.39
C THR A 26 -15.77 10.81 -5.84
N ASP A 27 -14.67 10.48 -6.53
CA ASP A 27 -14.66 9.98 -7.90
C ASP A 27 -14.56 8.44 -7.97
N GLY A 28 -14.73 7.75 -6.84
CA GLY A 28 -14.70 6.30 -6.76
C GLY A 28 -15.97 5.66 -7.36
N ALA A 29 -15.86 4.38 -7.70
CA ALA A 29 -17.01 3.59 -8.17
C ALA A 29 -18.08 3.39 -7.07
N SER A 30 -17.66 3.42 -5.80
CA SER A 30 -18.52 3.21 -4.64
C SER A 30 -19.06 4.51 -4.09
N LYS A 31 -20.34 4.51 -3.70
CA LYS A 31 -21.05 5.70 -3.19
C LYS A 31 -20.91 5.91 -1.67
N GLY A 32 -20.15 5.07 -0.97
CA GLY A 32 -20.01 5.10 0.49
C GLY A 32 -18.63 4.68 0.97
N LEU A 33 -18.51 4.51 2.29
CA LEU A 33 -17.30 3.97 2.91
C LEU A 33 -17.17 2.47 2.59
N GLU A 34 -16.02 2.10 2.04
CA GLU A 34 -15.65 0.70 1.79
C GLU A 34 -14.65 0.23 2.84
N GLU A 35 -14.84 -0.97 3.37
CA GLU A 35 -13.87 -1.59 4.26
C GLU A 35 -12.63 -2.03 3.46
N ALA A 36 -11.46 -1.69 3.96
CA ALA A 36 -10.17 -2.16 3.47
C ALA A 36 -9.45 -2.95 4.55
N LYS A 37 -8.64 -3.93 4.14
CA LYS A 37 -7.79 -4.70 5.07
C LYS A 37 -6.41 -4.08 5.28
N ALA A 38 -5.96 -3.20 4.39
CA ALA A 38 -4.73 -2.44 4.57
C ALA A 38 -4.75 -1.15 3.73
N ILE A 39 -3.98 -0.16 4.19
CA ILE A 39 -3.63 1.04 3.42
C ILE A 39 -2.15 1.37 3.65
N SER A 40 -1.51 1.91 2.62
CA SER A 40 -0.17 2.47 2.69
C SER A 40 -0.20 3.81 1.98
N VAL A 41 0.08 4.90 2.71
CA VAL A 41 0.05 6.26 2.20
C VAL A 41 1.42 6.89 2.38
N SER A 42 1.97 7.42 1.28
CA SER A 42 3.22 8.17 1.25
C SER A 42 2.93 9.61 0.83
N ILE A 43 3.40 10.58 1.61
CA ILE A 43 3.17 12.01 1.38
C ILE A 43 4.53 12.70 1.33
N TRP A 44 4.83 13.37 0.22
CA TRP A 44 6.03 14.21 0.12
C TRP A 44 5.78 15.55 0.82
N ASP A 45 6.46 15.80 1.93
CA ASP A 45 6.46 17.09 2.59
C ASP A 45 7.53 17.98 1.95
N HIS A 46 7.08 18.96 1.17
CA HIS A 46 7.98 19.90 0.50
C HIS A 46 8.75 20.80 1.48
N SER A 47 8.18 21.10 2.64
CA SER A 47 8.76 22.01 3.63
C SER A 47 10.00 21.38 4.27
N TYR A 48 9.88 20.09 4.62
CA TYR A 48 10.96 19.32 5.25
C TYR A 48 11.77 18.49 4.27
N LYS A 49 11.35 18.41 3.00
CA LYS A 49 11.96 17.59 1.94
C LYS A 49 12.10 16.13 2.34
N GLU A 50 11.04 15.58 2.90
CA GLU A 50 10.98 14.20 3.36
C GLU A 50 9.67 13.52 2.96
N THR A 51 9.65 12.20 3.07
CA THR A 51 8.44 11.39 2.84
C THR A 51 7.83 10.98 4.17
N LEU A 52 6.66 11.52 4.48
CA LEU A 52 5.82 11.03 5.57
C LEU A 52 5.12 9.75 5.13
N ARG A 53 4.98 8.80 6.05
CA ARG A 53 4.44 7.48 5.74
C ARG A 53 3.45 7.01 6.80
N ILE A 54 2.35 6.43 6.34
CA ILE A 54 1.34 5.78 7.16
C ILE A 54 1.07 4.40 6.55
N ASP A 55 1.46 3.34 7.26
CA ASP A 55 1.10 1.96 6.94
C ASP A 55 0.14 1.45 8.02
N LEU A 56 -1.06 1.04 7.61
CA LEU A 56 -2.05 0.44 8.51
C LEU A 56 -2.56 -0.85 7.89
N TRP A 57 -2.81 -1.84 8.73
CA TRP A 57 -3.46 -3.09 8.36
C TRP A 57 -4.47 -3.47 9.43
N GLY A 58 -5.53 -4.14 9.02
CA GLY A 58 -6.53 -4.71 9.90
C GLY A 58 -5.90 -5.82 10.74
N LYS A 59 -6.36 -5.94 11.98
CA LYS A 59 -5.87 -6.93 12.95
C LYS A 59 -6.04 -8.38 12.47
N ASP A 60 -7.00 -8.62 11.58
CA ASP A 60 -7.33 -9.93 11.02
C ASP A 60 -6.61 -10.24 9.71
N MET A 61 -5.82 -9.31 9.15
CA MET A 61 -5.11 -9.54 7.90
C MET A 61 -4.00 -10.58 8.09
N PRO A 62 -4.02 -11.71 7.35
CA PRO A 62 -2.97 -12.72 7.44
C PRO A 62 -1.59 -12.18 7.03
N ILE A 63 -0.52 -12.61 7.72
CA ILE A 63 0.86 -12.16 7.45
C ILE A 63 1.27 -12.38 5.98
N HIS A 64 0.85 -13.48 5.35
CA HIS A 64 1.17 -13.75 3.96
C HIS A 64 0.49 -12.76 2.99
N GLU A 65 -0.72 -12.30 3.31
CA GLU A 65 -1.40 -11.24 2.56
C GLU A 65 -0.72 -9.89 2.79
N MET A 66 -0.25 -9.60 4.00
CA MET A 66 0.54 -8.38 4.27
C MET A 66 1.83 -8.35 3.45
N LYS A 67 2.54 -9.48 3.38
CA LYS A 67 3.74 -9.62 2.53
C LYS A 67 3.37 -9.41 1.06
N ARG A 68 2.26 -9.98 0.60
CA ARG A 68 1.77 -9.78 -0.77
C ARG A 68 1.44 -8.32 -1.05
N PHE A 69 0.78 -7.63 -0.12
CA PHE A 69 0.45 -6.21 -0.22
C PHE A 69 1.70 -5.35 -0.45
N TYR A 70 2.79 -5.59 0.28
CA TYR A 70 4.05 -4.87 0.05
C TYR A 70 4.71 -5.18 -1.29
N ILE A 71 4.61 -6.42 -1.78
CA ILE A 71 5.08 -6.77 -3.13
C ILE A 71 4.31 -5.99 -4.19
N ASP A 72 2.98 -5.93 -4.06
CA ASP A 72 2.13 -5.22 -5.01
C ASP A 72 2.41 -3.70 -4.98
N ILE A 73 2.69 -3.12 -3.80
CA ILE A 73 3.14 -1.72 -3.67
C ILE A 73 4.44 -1.49 -4.43
N LEU A 74 5.45 -2.35 -4.23
CA LEU A 74 6.75 -2.20 -4.90
C LEU A 74 6.62 -2.27 -6.42
N GLY A 75 5.80 -3.18 -6.95
CA GLY A 75 5.52 -3.26 -8.38
C GLY A 75 4.80 -2.02 -8.91
N GLY A 76 3.84 -1.49 -8.14
CA GLY A 76 3.20 -0.21 -8.44
C GLY A 76 4.19 0.95 -8.48
N LEU A 77 5.12 1.01 -7.51
CA LEU A 77 6.18 2.02 -7.46
C LEU A 77 7.16 1.89 -8.64
N ALA A 78 7.49 0.68 -9.07
CA ALA A 78 8.32 0.47 -10.27
C ALA A 78 7.66 1.08 -11.50
N ASN A 79 6.36 0.85 -11.69
CA ASN A 79 5.60 1.44 -12.78
C ASN A 79 5.49 2.97 -12.67
N SER A 80 5.21 3.50 -11.47
CA SER A 80 5.18 4.95 -11.23
C SER A 80 6.55 5.59 -11.49
N MET A 81 7.64 4.96 -11.05
CA MET A 81 9.00 5.44 -11.32
C MET A 81 9.23 5.54 -12.83
N ARG A 82 8.99 4.45 -13.56
CA ARG A 82 9.16 4.42 -15.02
C ARG A 82 8.38 5.52 -15.72
N THR A 83 7.11 5.69 -15.37
CA THR A 83 6.22 6.63 -16.06
C THR A 83 6.40 8.09 -15.63
N ALA A 84 6.77 8.35 -14.38
CA ALA A 84 6.90 9.70 -13.85
C ALA A 84 8.30 10.29 -14.04
N THR A 85 9.35 9.48 -13.98
CA THR A 85 10.75 9.94 -14.06
C THR A 85 11.45 9.51 -15.34
N ASN A 86 10.89 8.53 -16.08
CA ASN A 86 11.52 7.91 -17.24
C ASN A 86 12.88 7.24 -16.90
N ASP A 87 13.08 6.87 -15.63
CA ASP A 87 14.25 6.15 -15.14
C ASP A 87 14.01 4.63 -15.21
N GLU A 88 14.40 4.05 -16.35
CA GLU A 88 14.29 2.60 -16.58
C GLU A 88 15.23 1.79 -15.68
N PHE A 89 16.37 2.34 -15.27
CA PHE A 89 17.30 1.61 -14.42
C PHE A 89 16.67 1.36 -13.05
N MET A 90 16.20 2.43 -12.39
CA MET A 90 15.56 2.32 -11.08
C MET A 90 14.28 1.48 -11.12
N ALA A 91 13.47 1.64 -12.18
CA ALA A 91 12.25 0.84 -12.34
C ALA A 91 12.56 -0.65 -12.49
N ASN A 92 13.54 -1.03 -13.31
CA ASN A 92 13.91 -2.42 -13.52
C ASN A 92 14.53 -3.07 -12.26
N GLU A 93 15.28 -2.32 -11.45
CA GLU A 93 15.77 -2.83 -10.17
C GLU A 93 14.63 -3.14 -9.19
N LEU A 94 13.58 -2.30 -9.16
CA LEU A 94 12.38 -2.57 -8.36
C LEU A 94 11.61 -3.79 -8.85
N ASP A 95 11.47 -3.98 -10.17
CA ASP A 95 10.82 -5.16 -10.75
C ASP A 95 11.58 -6.45 -10.39
N GLN A 96 12.90 -6.44 -10.52
CA GLN A 96 13.74 -7.58 -10.11
C GLN A 96 13.62 -7.89 -8.62
N LEU A 97 13.50 -6.86 -7.78
CA LEU A 97 13.27 -7.04 -6.34
C LEU A 97 11.90 -7.67 -6.07
N CYS A 98 10.86 -7.22 -6.78
CA CYS A 98 9.52 -7.81 -6.69
C CYS A 98 9.55 -9.29 -7.04
N ASP A 99 10.23 -9.68 -8.13
CA ASP A 99 10.38 -11.07 -8.54
C ASP A 99 11.03 -11.92 -7.44
N LYS A 100 12.12 -11.41 -6.83
CA LYS A 100 12.79 -12.09 -5.71
C LYS A 100 11.85 -12.29 -4.53
N PHE A 101 11.06 -11.27 -4.17
CA PHE A 101 10.11 -11.36 -3.05
C PHE A 101 8.95 -12.33 -3.34
N VAL A 102 8.44 -12.34 -4.57
CA VAL A 102 7.41 -13.30 -5.00
C VAL A 102 7.91 -14.74 -4.87
N GLN A 103 9.14 -15.02 -5.34
CA GLN A 103 9.70 -16.38 -5.21
C GLN A 103 9.92 -16.76 -3.75
N HIS A 104 10.45 -15.86 -2.94
CA HIS A 104 10.62 -16.09 -1.50
C HIS A 104 9.29 -16.42 -0.80
N LEU A 105 8.24 -15.63 -1.05
CA LEU A 105 6.92 -15.87 -0.47
C LEU A 105 6.32 -17.21 -0.92
N LYS A 106 6.52 -17.59 -2.19
CA LYS A 106 6.09 -18.91 -2.71
C LYS A 106 6.81 -20.06 -2.00
N GLU A 107 8.11 -19.92 -1.74
CA GLU A 107 8.89 -20.95 -1.03
C GLU A 107 8.50 -21.05 0.45
N GLU A 108 8.27 -19.93 1.12
CA GLU A 108 7.80 -19.90 2.50
C GLU A 108 6.45 -20.59 2.65
N ASN A 109 5.49 -20.30 1.77
CA ASN A 109 4.16 -20.91 1.78
C ASN A 109 4.20 -22.42 1.54
N LYS A 110 5.19 -22.94 0.79
CA LYS A 110 5.38 -24.39 0.61
C LYS A 110 5.95 -25.09 1.84
N LYS A 111 6.70 -24.37 2.69
CA LYS A 111 7.31 -24.92 3.93
C LYS A 111 6.35 -24.89 5.13
N GLY A 112 5.33 -24.03 5.07
CA GLY A 112 4.29 -23.90 6.10
C GLY A 112 3.06 -24.79 5.87
N GLN A 113 3.04 -25.60 4.81
CA GLN A 113 2.10 -26.69 4.57
C GLN A 113 2.72 -28.02 5.01
#